data_AF-A0A7C6Y656-F1
#
_entry.id   AF-A0A7C6Y656-F1
#
_cell.length_a   1.000
_cell.length_b   1.000
_cell.length_c   1.000
_cell.angle_alpha   90.00
_cell.angle_beta   90.00
_cell.angle_gamma   90.00
#
_symmetry.space_group_name_H-M   'P 1'
#
loop_
_entity.id
_entity.type
_entity.pdbx_description
1 polymer ?
#
loop_
_entity_poly.entity_id
_entity_poly.type
_entity_poly.pdbx_seq_one_letter_code
_entity_poly.pdbx_strand_id
1 'polypeptide(L)'
;MNNKKSAQDYRETELGYKAAAKHFLENEKQFQLGVIPTEQSNPITKNLSFIIAKDTKEGVKNLLSADEKISVVVEKAMATKEFDLLIDDLVRVMTERKKFVLSSVGASGRMALTLGSMWRKFWFEMISKIPNRKELFMDMINVSDDFMTGGDRALVQSVENYEDYMSFGREQITESKVKPGDVVLALAECALSASIDASALEGDDLGISTYFFYTNPKDILSKTIERARLVFERKNIKFIDLYVGNMAVAGSTRMQSATVQLLAVGAAFEIAISKFLEENLTADELKVVGTKALNKNDYAKAYSNVLKEMNKPKAVAGLAKFIEKETDIYNKKGLVTYIAHDYLIDIMTDTTERQPTFTLPPFRKYADKTSGISWAYVKDPLYPSEVAWQHIFYRPIKGLDWTKEDYIRMNATHDIISNPPLVGSDQVFLYNIGNEDDESRYSTEHSVLMAVDVDGSVNKDLMKWFTNNKVKFSEGLVVRIGDIPEDKLCSNEILIPVATPKTPLNLMTHMVVKVGFNLVSTGTMAKMGRIWGNWMIQVFPTNKKLIDRSARIIANIANIPYEVALEEFFKSYLGRSKKEQYRESFVVETLKRLGIEPTAEIE
;
A
#
# COMPACT_ATOMS: atom_id res chain seq x y z
N MET A 1 -0.97 33.26 -3.75
CA MET A 1 -1.61 33.20 -5.08
C MET A 1 -2.91 32.44 -4.95
N ASN A 2 -4.00 33.00 -5.47
CA ASN A 2 -5.38 32.53 -5.24
C ASN A 2 -5.63 31.13 -5.82
N ASN A 3 -5.68 30.10 -4.97
CA ASN A 3 -6.25 28.78 -5.29
C ASN A 3 -7.76 28.92 -5.54
N LYS A 4 -8.14 29.22 -6.79
CA LYS A 4 -9.55 29.25 -7.19
C LYS A 4 -10.03 27.84 -7.53
N LYS A 5 -11.05 27.41 -6.77
CA LYS A 5 -11.91 26.24 -6.91
C LYS A 5 -11.27 24.88 -6.59
N SER A 6 -11.37 24.61 -5.30
CA SER A 6 -11.28 23.30 -4.66
C SER A 6 -12.09 22.21 -5.39
N ALA A 7 -11.71 20.95 -5.21
CA ALA A 7 -12.34 19.76 -5.79
C ALA A 7 -13.88 19.88 -5.90
N GLN A 8 -14.38 20.17 -7.10
CA GLN A 8 -15.80 20.23 -7.37
C GLN A 8 -16.27 18.78 -7.58
N ASP A 9 -17.13 18.26 -6.70
CA ASP A 9 -17.91 17.06 -7.03
C ASP A 9 -18.77 17.42 -8.24
N TYR A 10 -18.44 16.83 -9.40
CA TYR A 10 -19.18 17.10 -10.64
C TYR A 10 -20.68 16.81 -10.48
N ARG A 11 -21.08 15.97 -9.52
CA ARG A 11 -22.49 15.69 -9.21
C ARG A 11 -23.22 16.85 -8.54
N GLU A 12 -22.51 17.83 -8.00
CA GLU A 12 -23.09 19.00 -7.31
C GLU A 12 -23.15 20.23 -8.20
N THR A 13 -22.55 20.16 -9.39
CA THR A 13 -22.40 21.31 -10.29
C THR A 13 -23.63 21.57 -11.18
N GLU A 14 -24.68 20.75 -11.10
CA GLU A 14 -25.84 20.71 -12.02
C GLU A 14 -25.45 20.67 -13.52
N LEU A 15 -24.18 20.41 -13.85
CA LEU A 15 -23.69 20.35 -15.21
C LEU A 15 -24.23 19.10 -15.90
N GLY A 16 -24.71 19.26 -17.15
CA GLY A 16 -24.92 18.12 -18.04
C GLY A 16 -23.59 17.43 -18.40
N TYR A 17 -23.63 16.15 -18.76
CA TYR A 17 -22.43 15.34 -19.01
C TYR A 17 -21.42 15.95 -20.00
N LYS A 18 -21.88 16.60 -21.08
CA LYS A 18 -21.01 17.30 -22.04
C LYS A 18 -20.30 18.50 -21.42
N ALA A 19 -21.01 19.26 -20.60
CA ALA A 19 -20.44 20.43 -19.92
C ALA A 19 -19.43 20.01 -18.84
N ALA A 20 -19.71 18.92 -18.12
CA ALA A 20 -18.77 18.32 -17.16
C ALA A 20 -17.48 17.82 -17.86
N ALA A 21 -17.61 17.10 -18.98
CA ALA A 21 -16.47 16.65 -19.78
C ALA A 21 -15.61 17.82 -20.28
N LYS A 22 -16.25 18.85 -20.86
CA LYS A 22 -15.57 20.07 -21.32
C LYS A 22 -14.85 20.77 -20.16
N HIS A 23 -15.51 20.92 -19.01
CA HIS A 23 -14.90 21.54 -17.83
C HIS A 23 -13.65 20.79 -17.39
N PHE A 24 -13.69 19.45 -17.34
CA PHE A 24 -12.53 18.64 -16.97
C PHE A 24 -11.36 18.81 -17.95
N LEU A 25 -11.64 18.80 -19.26
CA LEU A 25 -10.62 18.99 -20.30
C LEU A 25 -9.93 20.36 -20.20
N GLU A 26 -10.71 21.42 -19.96
CA GLU A 26 -10.21 22.79 -19.99
C GLU A 26 -9.56 23.23 -18.67
N ASN A 27 -10.08 22.76 -17.52
CA ASN A 27 -9.74 23.29 -16.20
C ASN A 27 -8.97 22.30 -15.31
N GLU A 28 -9.08 20.99 -15.53
CA GLU A 28 -8.48 19.96 -14.67
C GLU A 28 -7.18 19.39 -15.25
N LYS A 29 -6.38 20.22 -15.91
CA LYS A 29 -5.16 19.81 -16.63
C LYS A 29 -4.14 19.10 -15.76
N GLN A 30 -4.03 19.44 -14.48
CA GLN A 30 -3.12 18.79 -13.52
C GLN A 30 -3.55 17.36 -13.12
N PHE A 31 -4.72 16.91 -13.59
CA PHE A 31 -5.28 15.58 -13.33
C PHE A 31 -5.44 14.75 -14.62
N GLN A 32 -5.00 15.27 -15.78
CA GLN A 32 -4.94 14.53 -17.04
C GLN A 32 -3.60 13.77 -17.12
N LEU A 33 -3.57 12.54 -16.61
CA LEU A 33 -2.34 11.84 -16.23
C LEU A 33 -1.90 10.77 -17.25
N GLY A 34 -2.50 10.73 -18.44
CA GLY A 34 -2.20 9.71 -19.46
C GLY A 34 -0.74 9.69 -19.96
N VAL A 35 -0.01 10.79 -19.77
CA VAL A 35 1.42 10.90 -20.09
C VAL A 35 2.33 10.27 -19.03
N ILE A 36 1.79 9.97 -17.85
CA ILE A 36 2.54 9.41 -16.73
C ILE A 36 2.68 7.89 -16.92
N PRO A 37 3.90 7.33 -16.93
CA PRO A 37 4.10 5.90 -17.18
C PRO A 37 3.37 4.97 -16.20
N THR A 38 3.28 5.33 -14.92
CA THR A 38 2.56 4.51 -13.92
C THR A 38 1.06 4.38 -14.21
N GLU A 39 0.50 5.28 -15.03
CA GLU A 39 -0.91 5.28 -15.47
C GLU A 39 -1.12 4.59 -16.83
N GLN A 40 -0.05 4.16 -17.50
CA GLN A 40 -0.11 3.49 -18.81
C GLN A 40 -0.05 1.96 -18.66
N SER A 41 -0.57 1.25 -19.67
CA SER A 41 -0.50 -0.21 -19.74
C SER A 41 0.95 -0.70 -19.79
N ASN A 42 1.23 -1.77 -19.05
CA ASN A 42 2.52 -2.44 -19.12
C ASN A 42 2.55 -3.44 -20.29
N PRO A 43 3.48 -3.31 -21.25
CA PRO A 43 3.59 -4.22 -22.39
C PRO A 43 3.83 -5.69 -22.01
N ILE A 44 4.48 -5.95 -20.87
CA ILE A 44 4.84 -7.30 -20.38
C ILE A 44 3.58 -8.07 -19.94
N THR A 45 2.65 -7.37 -19.30
CA THR A 45 1.45 -7.97 -18.72
C THR A 45 0.18 -7.62 -19.49
N LYS A 46 0.28 -7.06 -20.69
CA LYS A 46 -0.87 -6.56 -21.47
C LYS A 46 -2.03 -7.55 -21.63
N ASN A 47 -1.74 -8.85 -21.63
CA ASN A 47 -2.70 -9.95 -21.79
C ASN A 47 -2.95 -10.71 -20.47
N LEU A 48 -2.72 -10.09 -19.31
CA LEU A 48 -2.74 -10.74 -18.01
C LEU A 48 -4.05 -11.49 -17.74
N SER A 49 -5.21 -10.84 -17.94
CA SER A 49 -6.55 -11.43 -17.76
C SER A 49 -6.72 -12.73 -18.56
N PHE A 50 -6.37 -12.73 -19.84
CA PHE A 50 -6.43 -13.90 -20.71
C PHE A 50 -5.47 -15.01 -20.27
N ILE A 51 -4.22 -14.66 -19.97
CA ILE A 51 -3.18 -15.63 -19.56
C ILE A 51 -3.61 -16.36 -18.28
N ILE A 52 -4.06 -15.61 -17.26
CA ILE A 52 -4.39 -16.19 -15.95
C ILE A 52 -5.73 -16.93 -15.94
N ALA A 53 -6.68 -16.54 -16.80
CA ALA A 53 -7.92 -17.29 -17.00
C ALA A 53 -7.61 -18.68 -17.58
N LYS A 54 -6.69 -18.76 -18.55
CA LYS A 54 -6.28 -19.99 -19.21
C LYS A 54 -5.37 -20.88 -18.35
N ASP A 55 -4.35 -20.30 -17.72
CA ASP A 55 -3.42 -21.01 -16.83
C ASP A 55 -2.93 -20.08 -15.72
N THR A 56 -3.42 -20.32 -14.51
CA THR A 56 -3.08 -19.52 -13.33
C THR A 56 -1.59 -19.54 -13.01
N LYS A 57 -0.86 -20.62 -13.30
CA LYS A 57 0.60 -20.67 -13.06
C LYS A 57 1.35 -19.75 -14.02
N GLU A 58 0.91 -19.68 -15.28
CA GLU A 58 1.49 -18.72 -16.24
C GLU A 58 1.10 -17.28 -15.89
N GLY A 59 -0.11 -17.05 -15.38
CA GLY A 59 -0.50 -15.74 -14.83
C GLY A 59 0.35 -15.31 -13.63
N VAL A 60 0.68 -16.23 -12.72
CA VAL A 60 1.62 -15.98 -11.60
C VAL A 60 2.98 -15.54 -12.15
N LYS A 61 3.56 -16.28 -13.11
CA LYS A 61 4.84 -15.93 -13.72
C LYS A 61 4.79 -14.58 -14.43
N ASN A 62 3.69 -14.28 -15.13
CA ASN A 62 3.51 -13.01 -15.82
C ASN A 62 3.48 -11.83 -14.85
N LEU A 63 2.78 -11.96 -13.71
CA LEU A 63 2.79 -10.95 -12.65
C LEU A 63 4.19 -10.76 -12.05
N LEU A 64 4.90 -11.85 -11.73
CA LEU A 64 6.27 -11.78 -11.20
C LEU A 64 7.24 -11.09 -12.18
N SER A 65 7.07 -11.28 -13.49
CA SER A 65 7.95 -10.68 -14.50
C SER A 65 7.89 -9.14 -14.53
N ALA A 66 6.79 -8.54 -14.06
CA ALA A 66 6.67 -7.08 -13.97
C ALA A 66 7.55 -6.47 -12.87
N ASP A 67 7.97 -7.28 -11.88
CA ASP A 67 8.79 -6.85 -10.75
C ASP A 67 10.30 -6.89 -11.05
N GLU A 68 10.73 -7.51 -12.15
CA GLU A 68 12.15 -7.72 -12.46
C GLU A 68 12.98 -6.41 -12.48
N LYS A 69 12.38 -5.32 -12.97
CA LYS A 69 13.03 -4.01 -13.07
C LYS A 69 13.33 -3.36 -11.72
N ILE A 70 12.65 -3.76 -10.64
CA ILE A 70 12.85 -3.20 -9.30
C ILE A 70 14.31 -3.38 -8.87
N SER A 71 14.91 -4.54 -9.12
CA SER A 71 16.30 -4.82 -8.76
C SER A 71 17.29 -3.83 -9.40
N VAL A 72 17.14 -3.59 -10.71
CA VAL A 72 17.97 -2.66 -11.49
C VAL A 72 17.83 -1.22 -10.98
N VAL A 73 16.61 -0.82 -10.62
CA VAL A 73 16.33 0.54 -10.15
C VAL A 73 16.92 0.76 -8.76
N VAL A 74 16.76 -0.20 -7.84
CA VAL A 74 17.36 -0.11 -6.52
C VAL A 74 18.89 -0.10 -6.59
N GLU A 75 19.49 -0.92 -7.45
CA GLU A 75 20.95 -0.90 -7.67
C GLU A 75 21.43 0.49 -8.11
N LYS A 76 20.73 1.12 -9.06
CA LYS A 76 21.04 2.49 -9.51
C LYS A 76 20.87 3.51 -8.40
N ALA A 77 19.78 3.45 -7.65
CA ALA A 77 19.52 4.37 -6.54
C ALA A 77 20.61 4.25 -5.47
N MET A 78 21.01 3.03 -5.10
CA MET A 78 22.06 2.75 -4.12
C MET A 78 23.46 3.22 -4.52
N ALA A 79 23.70 3.43 -5.82
CA ALA A 79 24.95 3.95 -6.34
C ALA A 79 25.03 5.49 -6.29
N THR A 80 23.93 6.18 -5.96
CA THR A 80 23.89 7.64 -5.87
C THR A 80 24.51 8.17 -4.57
N LYS A 81 25.01 9.40 -4.60
CA LYS A 81 25.52 10.09 -3.41
C LYS A 81 24.39 10.39 -2.43
N GLU A 82 23.20 10.68 -2.94
CA GLU A 82 22.00 10.95 -2.17
C GLU A 82 21.60 9.74 -1.32
N PHE A 83 21.75 8.51 -1.84
CA PHE A 83 21.48 7.31 -1.07
C PHE A 83 22.55 7.04 0.00
N ASP A 84 23.82 7.34 -0.28
CA ASP A 84 24.88 7.27 0.74
C ASP A 84 24.62 8.29 1.86
N LEU A 85 24.25 9.53 1.50
CA LEU A 85 23.85 10.57 2.45
C LEU A 85 22.64 10.15 3.29
N LEU A 86 21.65 9.46 2.71
CA LEU A 86 20.51 8.93 3.45
C LEU A 86 20.96 7.97 4.55
N ILE A 87 21.84 7.01 4.22
CA ILE A 87 22.37 6.05 5.20
C ILE A 87 23.11 6.80 6.31
N ASP A 88 23.96 7.75 5.95
CA ASP A 88 24.77 8.48 6.92
C ASP A 88 23.90 9.39 7.82
N ASP A 89 22.87 10.03 7.27
CA ASP A 89 21.88 10.79 8.03
C ASP A 89 21.10 9.88 8.99
N LEU A 90 20.73 8.66 8.59
CA LEU A 90 20.05 7.70 9.47
C LEU A 90 20.95 7.22 10.62
N VAL A 91 22.23 6.96 10.34
CA VAL A 91 23.22 6.65 11.39
C VAL A 91 23.37 7.82 12.34
N ARG A 92 23.53 9.04 11.80
CA ARG A 92 23.62 10.27 12.61
C ARG A 92 22.38 10.46 13.47
N VAL A 93 21.18 10.23 12.94
CA VAL A 93 19.92 10.34 13.68
C VAL A 93 19.90 9.42 14.89
N MET A 94 20.36 8.16 14.74
CA MET A 94 20.51 7.24 15.86
C MET A 94 21.58 7.72 16.85
N THR A 95 22.77 8.11 16.39
CA THR A 95 23.89 8.55 17.24
C THR A 95 23.54 9.80 18.05
N GLU A 96 22.87 10.77 17.45
CA GLU A 96 22.51 12.06 18.06
C GLU A 96 21.15 12.06 18.76
N ARG A 97 20.42 10.93 18.75
CA ARG A 97 19.03 10.83 19.27
C ARG A 97 18.09 11.87 18.66
N LYS A 98 18.27 12.11 17.36
CA LYS A 98 17.35 12.90 16.53
C LYS A 98 16.23 12.00 16.02
N LYS A 99 15.35 12.53 15.17
CA LYS A 99 14.27 11.77 14.55
C LYS A 99 14.41 11.70 13.04
N PHE A 100 13.98 10.58 12.48
CA PHE A 100 13.52 10.56 11.08
C PHE A 100 12.00 10.43 11.06
N VAL A 101 11.36 11.08 10.09
CA VAL A 101 9.90 11.10 9.92
C VAL A 101 9.54 10.58 8.55
N LEU A 102 8.77 9.49 8.50
CA LEU A 102 8.19 8.96 7.26
C LEU A 102 6.86 9.67 6.97
N SER A 103 6.76 10.34 5.81
CA SER A 103 5.54 11.01 5.35
C SER A 103 5.08 10.40 4.04
N SER A 104 3.85 9.87 4.00
CA SER A 104 3.30 9.25 2.80
C SER A 104 1.76 9.17 2.80
N VAL A 105 1.16 8.61 1.74
CA VAL A 105 -0.30 8.50 1.57
C VAL A 105 -0.66 7.24 0.77
N GLY A 106 -1.88 6.75 0.94
CA GLY A 106 -2.40 5.60 0.18
C GLY A 106 -1.53 4.36 0.35
N ALA A 107 -1.22 3.68 -0.76
CA ALA A 107 -0.42 2.45 -0.73
C ALA A 107 1.00 2.67 -0.18
N SER A 108 1.63 3.78 -0.56
CA SER A 108 2.94 4.16 -0.01
C SER A 108 2.83 4.61 1.45
N GLY A 109 1.69 5.17 1.86
CA GLY A 109 1.30 5.43 3.26
C GLY A 109 1.34 4.18 4.12
N ARG A 110 0.62 3.13 3.70
CA ARG A 110 0.62 1.84 4.40
C ARG A 110 2.01 1.21 4.44
N MET A 111 2.75 1.30 3.34
CA MET A 111 4.14 0.83 3.25
C MET A 111 5.07 1.59 4.22
N ALA A 112 4.89 2.91 4.37
CA ALA A 112 5.62 3.71 5.35
C ALA A 112 5.32 3.28 6.80
N LEU A 113 4.06 2.95 7.11
CA LEU A 113 3.71 2.38 8.42
C LEU A 113 4.34 0.99 8.62
N THR A 114 4.41 0.17 7.56
CA THR A 114 5.14 -1.11 7.61
C THR A 114 6.62 -0.90 7.92
N LEU A 115 7.31 0.03 7.24
CA LEU A 115 8.70 0.38 7.52
C LEU A 115 8.92 0.86 8.97
N GLY A 116 8.05 1.73 9.47
CA GLY A 116 8.11 2.20 10.85
C GLY A 116 7.89 1.08 11.86
N SER A 117 6.92 0.19 11.58
CA SER A 117 6.65 -0.99 12.40
C SER A 117 7.84 -1.97 12.42
N MET A 118 8.43 -2.27 11.25
CA MET A 118 9.64 -3.09 11.13
C MET A 118 10.79 -2.54 11.98
N TRP A 119 11.06 -1.24 11.86
CA TRP A 119 12.11 -0.56 12.63
C TRP A 119 11.89 -0.73 14.14
N ARG A 120 10.71 -0.38 14.63
CA ARG A 120 10.41 -0.42 16.08
C ARG A 120 10.37 -1.83 16.62
N LYS A 121 9.81 -2.77 15.85
CA LYS A 121 9.79 -4.19 16.21
C LYS A 121 11.20 -4.74 16.42
N PHE A 122 12.13 -4.46 15.50
CA PHE A 122 13.51 -4.90 15.62
C PHE A 122 14.14 -4.45 16.96
N TRP A 123 14.07 -3.16 17.27
CA TRP A 123 14.62 -2.63 18.51
C TRP A 123 13.90 -3.13 19.75
N PHE A 124 12.59 -3.33 19.68
CA PHE A 124 11.80 -3.92 20.76
C PHE A 124 12.26 -5.36 21.07
N GLU A 125 12.46 -6.18 20.05
CA GLU A 125 12.96 -7.55 20.21
C GLU A 125 14.40 -7.56 20.77
N MET A 126 15.22 -6.57 20.44
CA MET A 126 16.58 -6.46 20.99
C MET A 126 16.59 -6.28 22.51
N ILE A 127 15.54 -5.67 23.10
CA ILE A 127 15.42 -5.52 24.55
C ILE A 127 15.38 -6.88 25.24
N SER A 128 14.67 -7.86 24.67
CA SER A 128 14.63 -9.22 25.22
C SER A 128 15.95 -9.97 25.01
N LYS A 129 16.66 -9.70 23.92
CA LYS A 129 17.93 -10.37 23.60
C LYS A 129 19.11 -9.83 24.43
N ILE A 130 19.17 -8.52 24.66
CA ILE A 130 20.26 -7.85 25.38
C ILE A 130 19.66 -6.87 26.41
N PRO A 131 19.10 -7.37 27.53
CA PRO A 131 18.36 -6.54 28.49
C PRO A 131 19.15 -5.38 29.09
N ASN A 132 20.47 -5.52 29.22
CA ASN A 132 21.35 -4.49 29.76
C ASN A 132 21.47 -3.25 28.86
N ARG A 133 21.04 -3.35 27.59
CA ARG A 133 21.00 -2.23 26.62
C ARG A 133 19.59 -1.69 26.41
N LYS A 134 18.63 -2.00 27.29
CA LYS A 134 17.23 -1.58 27.17
C LYS A 134 17.06 -0.09 26.88
N GLU A 135 17.75 0.79 27.61
CA GLU A 135 17.63 2.25 27.42
C GLU A 135 18.06 2.67 26.01
N LEU A 136 19.19 2.15 25.53
CA LEU A 136 19.68 2.37 24.17
C LEU A 136 18.64 1.96 23.12
N PHE A 137 18.04 0.78 23.25
CA PHE A 137 17.06 0.30 22.26
C PHE A 137 15.72 1.02 22.36
N MET A 138 15.31 1.44 23.57
CA MET A 138 14.16 2.31 23.73
C MET A 138 14.37 3.66 23.06
N ASP A 139 15.59 4.22 23.12
CA ASP A 139 15.92 5.42 22.35
C ASP A 139 15.77 5.15 20.85
N MET A 140 16.26 4.01 20.35
CA MET A 140 16.18 3.66 18.93
C MET A 140 14.74 3.43 18.44
N ILE A 141 13.83 2.96 19.30
CA ILE A 141 12.40 2.96 18.99
C ILE A 141 11.90 4.40 18.77
N ASN A 142 12.33 5.32 19.64
CA ASN A 142 11.87 6.71 19.69
C ASN A 142 12.53 7.66 18.65
N VAL A 143 13.60 7.24 17.96
CA VAL A 143 14.16 8.01 16.83
C VAL A 143 13.32 7.88 15.54
N SER A 144 12.36 6.97 15.51
CA SER A 144 11.44 6.82 14.38
C SER A 144 10.13 7.54 14.62
N ASP A 145 9.63 8.24 13.61
CA ASP A 145 8.24 8.67 13.53
C ASP A 145 7.67 8.41 12.13
N ASP A 146 6.37 8.19 12.04
CA ASP A 146 5.67 7.95 10.78
C ASP A 146 4.22 8.40 10.88
N PHE A 147 3.69 8.86 9.76
CA PHE A 147 2.28 9.14 9.59
C PHE A 147 1.87 8.95 8.12
N MET A 148 0.58 8.69 7.91
CA MET A 148 -0.02 8.78 6.58
C MET A 148 -1.10 9.86 6.52
N THR A 149 -1.24 10.51 5.38
CA THR A 149 -2.39 11.37 5.11
C THR A 149 -3.67 10.51 5.18
N GLY A 150 -4.55 10.83 6.15
CA GLY A 150 -5.73 10.04 6.50
C GLY A 150 -5.66 9.28 7.84
N GLY A 151 -4.55 9.42 8.58
CA GLY A 151 -4.32 8.83 9.91
C GLY A 151 -4.16 7.30 9.88
N ASP A 152 -3.89 6.68 11.02
CA ASP A 152 -3.73 5.23 11.13
C ASP A 152 -4.98 4.46 10.70
N ARG A 153 -6.18 5.06 10.82
CA ARG A 153 -7.43 4.48 10.32
C ARG A 153 -7.40 4.29 8.79
N ALA A 154 -6.60 5.05 8.06
CA ALA A 154 -6.40 4.81 6.63
C ALA A 154 -5.72 3.48 6.30
N LEU A 155 -5.14 2.80 7.29
CA LEU A 155 -4.67 1.43 7.12
C LEU A 155 -5.79 0.46 6.77
N VAL A 156 -7.04 0.66 7.23
CA VAL A 156 -8.19 -0.26 6.99
C VAL A 156 -9.28 0.25 6.05
N GLN A 157 -9.26 1.53 5.69
CA GLN A 157 -10.12 2.06 4.62
C GLN A 157 -9.51 3.34 4.04
N SER A 158 -9.38 3.49 2.73
CA SER A 158 -8.70 4.65 2.13
C SER A 158 -9.46 5.98 2.30
N VAL A 159 -8.74 7.11 2.31
CA VAL A 159 -9.29 8.48 2.24
C VAL A 159 -8.65 9.23 1.08
N GLU A 160 -8.99 8.81 -0.13
CA GLU A 160 -8.29 9.27 -1.34
C GLU A 160 -8.39 10.77 -1.60
N ASN A 161 -9.44 11.45 -1.15
CA ASN A 161 -9.59 12.88 -1.37
C ASN A 161 -8.64 13.73 -0.51
N TYR A 162 -8.08 13.21 0.58
CA TYR A 162 -7.17 13.99 1.44
C TYR A 162 -5.80 14.22 0.80
N GLU A 163 -5.39 13.34 -0.12
CA GLU A 163 -4.08 13.45 -0.78
C GLU A 163 -3.97 14.65 -1.72
N ASP A 164 -5.11 15.24 -2.10
CA ASP A 164 -5.20 16.40 -3.01
C ASP A 164 -4.90 17.74 -2.31
N TYR A 165 -4.71 17.76 -0.97
CA TYR A 165 -4.49 18.99 -0.20
C TYR A 165 -3.03 19.16 0.21
N MET A 166 -2.37 20.15 -0.37
CA MET A 166 -1.02 20.55 0.05
C MET A 166 -0.97 20.99 1.52
N SER A 167 -1.99 21.71 1.99
CA SER A 167 -2.06 22.19 3.37
C SER A 167 -2.05 21.07 4.40
N PHE A 168 -2.67 19.93 4.08
CA PHE A 168 -2.72 18.78 4.99
C PHE A 168 -1.33 18.16 5.19
N GLY A 169 -0.53 18.04 4.11
CA GLY A 169 0.85 17.56 4.22
C GLY A 169 1.75 18.47 5.04
N ARG A 170 1.63 19.80 4.83
CA ARG A 170 2.37 20.80 5.63
C ARG A 170 2.02 20.73 7.11
N GLU A 171 0.72 20.61 7.42
CA GLU A 171 0.25 20.52 8.80
C GLU A 171 0.80 19.25 9.48
N GLN A 172 0.76 18.08 8.83
CA GLN A 172 1.28 16.85 9.44
C GLN A 172 2.80 16.92 9.72
N ILE A 173 3.58 17.58 8.85
CA ILE A 173 5.00 17.84 9.14
C ILE A 173 5.15 18.79 10.33
N THR A 174 4.34 19.84 10.42
CA THR A 174 4.33 20.75 11.58
C THR A 174 4.00 20.00 12.88
N GLU A 175 2.97 19.14 12.86
CA GLU A 175 2.53 18.33 14.00
C GLU A 175 3.55 17.27 14.43
N SER A 176 4.37 16.79 13.50
CA SER A 176 5.49 15.90 13.81
C SER A 176 6.58 16.58 14.65
N LYS A 177 6.57 17.92 14.71
CA LYS A 177 7.49 18.76 15.50
C LYS A 177 8.96 18.45 15.20
N VAL A 178 9.27 18.23 13.92
CA VAL A 178 10.66 18.11 13.43
C VAL A 178 11.48 19.33 13.83
N LYS A 179 12.76 19.10 14.17
CA LYS A 179 13.72 20.10 14.63
C LYS A 179 15.04 19.97 13.88
N PRO A 180 15.91 20.99 13.92
CA PRO A 180 17.25 20.89 13.34
C PRO A 180 17.99 19.62 13.78
N GLY A 181 18.50 18.89 12.79
CA GLY A 181 19.13 17.57 12.95
C GLY A 181 18.21 16.38 12.67
N ASP A 182 16.89 16.58 12.67
CA ASP A 182 15.94 15.57 12.22
C ASP A 182 15.96 15.42 10.69
N VAL A 183 15.31 14.37 10.19
CA VAL A 183 15.25 14.02 8.77
C VAL A 183 13.80 13.77 8.35
N VAL A 184 13.35 14.34 7.24
CA VAL A 184 12.06 14.04 6.63
C VAL A 184 12.27 13.14 5.42
N LEU A 185 11.58 12.00 5.39
CA LEU A 185 11.54 11.08 4.27
C LEU A 185 10.14 11.15 3.63
N ALA A 186 10.02 11.94 2.57
CA ALA A 186 8.78 12.10 1.80
C ALA A 186 8.69 11.00 0.73
N LEU A 187 7.87 9.99 1.01
CA LEU A 187 7.67 8.81 0.16
C LEU A 187 6.55 9.08 -0.84
N ALA A 188 6.87 9.88 -1.84
CA ALA A 188 5.93 10.46 -2.78
C ALA A 188 5.74 9.56 -4.02
N GLU A 189 5.33 8.32 -3.81
CA GLU A 189 5.01 7.31 -4.84
C GLU A 189 5.17 7.77 -6.30
N CYS A 190 4.08 8.22 -6.95
CA CYS A 190 4.10 8.70 -8.33
C CYS A 190 4.43 10.20 -8.47
N ALA A 191 4.71 10.90 -7.36
CA ALA A 191 4.80 12.35 -7.21
C ALA A 191 3.55 13.06 -7.76
N LEU A 192 2.39 12.47 -7.48
CA LEU A 192 1.07 12.99 -7.87
C LEU A 192 0.25 13.46 -6.68
N SER A 193 0.57 13.02 -5.46
CA SER A 193 -0.18 13.36 -4.25
C SER A 193 0.29 14.71 -3.72
N ALA A 194 -0.60 15.69 -3.75
CA ALA A 194 -0.29 17.06 -3.34
C ALA A 194 0.12 17.17 -1.88
N SER A 195 -0.44 16.32 -1.00
CA SER A 195 -0.05 16.29 0.41
C SER A 195 1.43 15.94 0.58
N ILE A 196 1.96 14.94 -0.13
CA ILE A 196 3.34 14.49 0.08
C ILE A 196 4.35 15.41 -0.60
N ASP A 197 4.01 15.97 -1.76
CA ASP A 197 4.78 17.06 -2.36
C ASP A 197 4.92 18.22 -1.36
N ALA A 198 3.84 18.56 -0.66
CA ALA A 198 3.83 19.62 0.32
C ALA A 198 4.53 19.27 1.64
N SER A 199 4.51 18.01 2.08
CA SER A 199 5.33 17.53 3.19
C SER A 199 6.82 17.77 2.93
N ALA A 200 7.28 17.48 1.71
CA ALA A 200 8.67 17.71 1.32
C ALA A 200 9.02 19.21 1.29
N LEU A 201 8.09 20.03 0.77
CA LEU A 201 8.26 21.48 0.77
C LEU A 201 8.30 22.05 2.18
N GLU A 202 7.46 21.58 3.10
CA GLU A 202 7.47 22.01 4.51
C GLU A 202 8.78 21.63 5.20
N GLY A 203 9.27 20.40 4.99
CA GLY A 203 10.56 19.98 5.51
C GLY A 203 11.70 20.90 5.06
N ASP A 204 11.75 21.26 3.77
CA ASP A 204 12.73 22.21 3.23
C ASP A 204 12.53 23.63 3.78
N ASP A 205 11.29 24.13 3.83
CA ASP A 205 10.95 25.47 4.33
C ASP A 205 11.34 25.63 5.82
N LEU A 206 11.28 24.56 6.61
CA LEU A 206 11.73 24.48 8.01
C LEU A 206 13.24 24.25 8.17
N GLY A 207 13.99 24.07 7.06
CA GLY A 207 15.43 23.81 7.07
C GLY A 207 15.82 22.40 7.54
N ILE A 208 14.90 21.43 7.44
CA ILE A 208 15.11 20.03 7.83
C ILE A 208 15.72 19.24 6.67
N SER A 209 16.64 18.32 6.95
CA SER A 209 17.20 17.44 5.91
C SER A 209 16.06 16.62 5.31
N THR A 210 15.76 16.83 4.03
CA THR A 210 14.57 16.25 3.39
C THR A 210 14.95 15.41 2.17
N TYR A 211 14.45 14.18 2.13
CA TYR A 211 14.58 13.25 1.01
C TYR A 211 13.23 13.05 0.34
N PHE A 212 13.21 13.09 -0.99
CA PHE A 212 12.02 12.91 -1.81
C PHE A 212 12.19 11.69 -2.71
N PHE A 213 11.36 10.67 -2.48
CA PHE A 213 11.37 9.40 -3.22
C PHE A 213 10.22 9.41 -4.22
N TYR A 214 10.51 9.08 -5.48
CA TYR A 214 9.53 9.18 -6.56
C TYR A 214 9.74 8.10 -7.61
N THR A 215 8.65 7.64 -8.24
CA THR A 215 8.64 6.47 -9.14
C THR A 215 8.16 6.81 -10.55
N ASN A 216 8.36 8.06 -10.98
CA ASN A 216 8.06 8.51 -12.35
C ASN A 216 9.18 9.42 -12.87
N PRO A 217 9.36 9.55 -14.21
CA PRO A 217 10.38 10.41 -14.76
C PRO A 217 10.20 11.87 -14.34
N LYS A 218 11.25 12.44 -13.73
CA LYS A 218 11.28 13.82 -13.22
C LYS A 218 10.93 14.85 -14.31
N ASP A 219 11.42 14.65 -15.51
CA ASP A 219 11.21 15.54 -16.67
C ASP A 219 9.74 15.59 -17.10
N ILE A 220 9.07 14.44 -17.12
CA ILE A 220 7.62 14.35 -17.41
C ILE A 220 6.85 15.08 -16.31
N LEU A 221 7.08 14.70 -15.04
CA LEU A 221 6.39 15.30 -13.89
C LEU A 221 6.55 16.81 -13.82
N SER A 222 7.79 17.31 -13.97
CA SER A 222 8.09 18.74 -13.89
C SER A 222 7.44 19.53 -15.02
N LYS A 223 7.24 18.92 -16.20
CA LYS A 223 6.61 19.58 -17.34
C LYS A 223 5.09 19.64 -17.22
N THR A 224 4.46 18.63 -16.62
CA THR A 224 3.00 18.44 -16.70
C THR A 224 2.28 18.68 -15.39
N ILE A 225 2.96 18.55 -14.24
CA ILE A 225 2.39 18.63 -12.90
C ILE A 225 3.04 19.78 -12.13
N GLU A 226 2.29 20.86 -11.93
CA GLU A 226 2.81 22.07 -11.26
C GLU A 226 3.29 21.80 -9.84
N ARG A 227 2.48 21.07 -9.04
CA ARG A 227 2.83 20.73 -7.66
C ARG A 227 4.14 19.92 -7.53
N ALA A 228 4.36 18.96 -8.43
CA ALA A 228 5.61 18.19 -8.46
C ALA A 228 6.80 19.07 -8.88
N ARG A 229 6.60 19.96 -9.87
CA ARG A 229 7.62 20.93 -10.31
C ARG A 229 8.11 21.80 -9.14
N LEU A 230 7.21 22.26 -8.27
CA LEU A 230 7.58 23.07 -7.10
C LEU A 230 8.57 22.34 -6.18
N VAL A 231 8.42 21.02 -6.01
CA VAL A 231 9.35 20.20 -5.22
C VAL A 231 10.68 20.08 -5.95
N PHE A 232 10.66 19.73 -7.23
CA PHE A 232 11.86 19.50 -8.04
C PHE A 232 12.72 20.74 -8.29
N GLU A 233 12.16 21.94 -8.09
CA GLU A 233 12.86 23.23 -8.14
C GLU A 233 13.61 23.56 -6.83
N ARG A 234 13.35 22.83 -5.73
CA ARG A 234 14.07 23.01 -4.46
C ARG A 234 15.49 22.45 -4.55
N LYS A 235 16.46 23.25 -4.13
CA LYS A 235 17.90 22.90 -4.20
C LYS A 235 18.38 22.05 -3.03
N ASN A 236 17.72 22.10 -1.87
CA ASN A 236 18.17 21.40 -0.65
C ASN A 236 17.48 20.05 -0.44
N ILE A 237 16.44 19.75 -1.22
CA ILE A 237 15.79 18.43 -1.20
C ILE A 237 16.69 17.43 -1.94
N LYS A 238 16.98 16.30 -1.29
CA LYS A 238 17.70 15.18 -1.90
C LYS A 238 16.70 14.28 -2.63
N PHE A 239 16.95 13.99 -3.90
CA PHE A 239 16.04 13.22 -4.74
C PHE A 239 16.52 11.78 -4.90
N ILE A 240 15.65 10.81 -4.63
CA ILE A 240 15.93 9.39 -4.85
C ILE A 240 14.97 8.88 -5.92
N ASP A 241 15.50 8.67 -7.13
CA ASP A 241 14.76 8.16 -8.28
C ASP A 241 14.55 6.64 -8.15
N LEU A 242 13.28 6.24 -8.11
CA LEU A 242 12.83 4.86 -8.02
C LEU A 242 11.88 4.51 -9.18
N TYR A 243 12.06 5.12 -10.36
CA TYR A 243 11.23 4.85 -11.52
C TYR A 243 11.45 3.43 -12.10
N VAL A 244 10.45 2.56 -11.94
CA VAL A 244 10.46 1.14 -12.35
C VAL A 244 9.76 0.84 -13.67
N GLY A 245 9.12 1.83 -14.29
CA GLY A 245 8.28 1.64 -15.47
C GLY A 245 6.79 1.54 -15.17
N ASN A 246 6.05 0.91 -16.07
CA ASN A 246 4.61 0.72 -15.95
C ASN A 246 4.27 -0.35 -14.89
N MET A 247 3.14 -0.19 -14.20
CA MET A 247 2.68 -1.17 -13.21
C MET A 247 2.14 -2.43 -13.91
N ALA A 248 2.26 -3.61 -13.28
CA ALA A 248 1.72 -4.87 -13.83
C ALA A 248 0.25 -4.76 -14.21
N VAL A 249 -0.49 -3.97 -13.45
CA VAL A 249 -1.84 -3.53 -13.75
C VAL A 249 -1.84 -2.01 -13.78
N ALA A 250 -2.24 -1.41 -14.89
CA ALA A 250 -2.11 0.02 -15.14
C ALA A 250 -2.75 0.86 -14.02
N GLY A 251 -2.00 1.79 -13.43
CA GLY A 251 -2.44 2.62 -12.32
C GLY A 251 -2.46 1.94 -10.94
N SER A 252 -2.08 0.66 -10.82
CA SER A 252 -2.02 -0.06 -9.54
C SER A 252 -0.68 0.16 -8.84
N THR A 253 -0.51 1.36 -8.30
CA THR A 253 0.77 1.83 -7.74
C THR A 253 1.19 1.05 -6.48
N ARG A 254 0.22 0.48 -5.75
CA ARG A 254 0.43 -0.48 -4.65
C ARG A 254 1.38 -1.64 -4.96
N MET A 255 1.55 -1.97 -6.25
CA MET A 255 2.42 -3.03 -6.74
C MET A 255 3.87 -2.51 -6.85
N GLN A 256 4.44 -2.42 -8.06
CA GLN A 256 5.86 -2.18 -8.28
C GLN A 256 6.36 -0.89 -7.62
N SER A 257 5.55 0.17 -7.65
CA SER A 257 5.91 1.49 -7.12
C SER A 257 6.00 1.53 -5.59
N ALA A 258 5.08 0.91 -4.86
CA ALA A 258 5.22 0.76 -3.42
C ALA A 258 6.31 -0.28 -3.04
N THR A 259 6.47 -1.35 -3.83
CA THR A 259 7.48 -2.39 -3.59
C THR A 259 8.91 -1.86 -3.69
N VAL A 260 9.23 -1.05 -4.72
CA VAL A 260 10.58 -0.49 -4.88
C VAL A 260 10.96 0.46 -3.74
N GLN A 261 10.00 1.24 -3.24
CA GLN A 261 10.22 2.12 -2.10
C GLN A 261 10.46 1.33 -0.81
N LEU A 262 9.65 0.29 -0.53
CA LEU A 262 9.86 -0.58 0.63
C LEU A 262 11.26 -1.21 0.60
N LEU A 263 11.69 -1.69 -0.57
CA LEU A 263 13.02 -2.27 -0.74
C LEU A 263 14.15 -1.24 -0.54
N ALA A 264 14.06 -0.09 -1.19
CA ALA A 264 15.10 0.93 -1.14
C ALA A 264 15.27 1.52 0.28
N VAL A 265 14.16 1.93 0.90
CA VAL A 265 14.18 2.54 2.24
C VAL A 265 14.49 1.50 3.31
N GLY A 266 13.90 0.30 3.22
CA GLY A 266 14.19 -0.79 4.15
C GLY A 266 15.66 -1.21 4.11
N ALA A 267 16.29 -1.22 2.94
CA ALA A 267 17.72 -1.50 2.82
C ALA A 267 18.58 -0.40 3.47
N ALA A 268 18.22 0.87 3.27
CA ALA A 268 18.90 1.98 3.94
C ALA A 268 18.79 1.86 5.47
N PHE A 269 17.62 1.46 5.99
CA PHE A 269 17.42 1.22 7.42
C PHE A 269 18.31 0.09 7.94
N GLU A 270 18.32 -1.08 7.28
CA GLU A 270 19.13 -2.22 7.73
C GLU A 270 20.63 -1.89 7.73
N ILE A 271 21.11 -1.20 6.69
CA ILE A 271 22.51 -0.77 6.61
C ILE A 271 22.84 0.20 7.74
N ALA A 272 21.99 1.20 7.98
CA ALA A 272 22.18 2.16 9.07
C ALA A 272 22.17 1.46 10.44
N ILE A 273 21.20 0.56 10.68
CA ILE A 273 21.10 -0.24 11.90
C ILE A 273 22.40 -1.03 12.12
N SER A 274 22.91 -1.68 11.08
CA SER A 274 24.12 -2.51 11.20
C SER A 274 25.36 -1.67 11.50
N LYS A 275 25.54 -0.52 10.84
CA LYS A 275 26.62 0.43 11.15
C LYS A 275 26.53 0.90 12.60
N PHE A 276 25.34 1.30 13.05
CA PHE A 276 25.14 1.77 14.41
C PHE A 276 25.42 0.68 15.46
N LEU A 277 24.95 -0.54 15.23
CA LEU A 277 25.22 -1.67 16.13
C LEU A 277 26.72 -1.98 16.22
N GLU A 278 27.43 -1.99 15.09
CA GLU A 278 28.88 -2.22 15.04
C GLU A 278 29.67 -1.18 15.82
N GLU A 279 29.20 0.07 15.85
CA GLU A 279 29.83 1.15 16.61
C GLU A 279 29.48 1.15 18.11
N ASN A 280 28.32 0.60 18.49
CA ASN A 280 27.77 0.77 19.85
C ASN A 280 27.72 -0.52 20.69
N LEU A 281 27.88 -1.70 20.06
CA LEU A 281 27.84 -2.99 20.74
C LEU A 281 29.18 -3.70 20.71
N THR A 282 29.43 -4.51 21.72
CA THR A 282 30.60 -5.40 21.78
C THR A 282 30.46 -6.57 20.80
N ALA A 283 31.58 -7.24 20.48
CA ALA A 283 31.57 -8.40 19.60
C ALA A 283 30.65 -9.54 20.08
N ASP A 284 30.51 -9.74 21.39
CA ASP A 284 29.63 -10.77 21.95
C ASP A 284 28.15 -10.35 21.89
N GLU A 285 27.85 -9.08 22.13
CA GLU A 285 26.51 -8.52 21.92
C GLU A 285 26.08 -8.63 20.45
N LEU A 286 26.98 -8.35 19.50
CA LEU A 286 26.72 -8.51 18.07
C LEU A 286 26.41 -9.96 17.67
N LYS A 287 27.08 -10.95 18.29
CA LYS A 287 26.73 -12.37 18.10
C LYS A 287 25.31 -12.67 18.58
N VAL A 288 24.86 -12.04 19.66
CA VAL A 288 23.50 -12.21 20.21
C VAL A 288 22.45 -11.55 19.32
N VAL A 289 22.75 -10.40 18.69
CA VAL A 289 21.86 -9.81 17.65
C VAL A 289 21.58 -10.84 16.56
N GLY A 290 22.62 -11.56 16.12
CA GLY A 290 22.50 -12.74 15.25
C GLY A 290 22.12 -12.45 13.80
N THR A 291 22.03 -11.18 13.42
CA THR A 291 21.73 -10.72 12.06
C THR A 291 22.60 -9.52 11.70
N LYS A 292 22.86 -9.34 10.42
CA LYS A 292 23.60 -8.21 9.86
C LYS A 292 22.99 -7.83 8.52
N ALA A 293 23.02 -6.56 8.16
CA ALA A 293 22.64 -6.12 6.83
C ALA A 293 23.48 -6.82 5.75
N LEU A 294 22.87 -6.95 4.57
CA LEU A 294 23.64 -7.30 3.38
C LEU A 294 24.60 -6.15 3.05
N ASN A 295 25.63 -6.44 2.24
CA ASN A 295 26.36 -5.33 1.63
C ASN A 295 25.39 -4.51 0.77
N LYS A 296 25.62 -3.20 0.69
CA LYS A 296 24.76 -2.26 -0.05
C LYS A 296 24.38 -2.79 -1.44
N ASN A 297 25.36 -3.27 -2.21
CA ASN A 297 25.16 -3.74 -3.59
C ASN A 297 24.50 -5.13 -3.70
N ASP A 298 24.27 -5.83 -2.60
CA ASP A 298 23.69 -7.18 -2.59
C ASP A 298 22.16 -7.18 -2.35
N TYR A 299 21.57 -6.06 -1.93
CA TYR A 299 20.11 -5.94 -1.74
C TYR A 299 19.33 -6.11 -3.05
N ALA A 300 19.80 -5.50 -4.15
CA ALA A 300 19.19 -5.67 -5.47
C ALA A 300 19.24 -7.14 -5.92
N LYS A 301 20.37 -7.81 -5.68
CA LYS A 301 20.55 -9.25 -5.99
C LYS A 301 19.65 -10.12 -5.11
N ALA A 302 19.54 -9.81 -3.82
CA ALA A 302 18.68 -10.53 -2.90
C ALA A 302 17.21 -10.46 -3.34
N TYR A 303 16.73 -9.29 -3.76
CA TYR A 303 15.38 -9.15 -4.30
C TYR A 303 15.19 -9.90 -5.64
N SER A 304 16.17 -9.82 -6.55
CA SER A 304 16.15 -10.65 -7.76
C SER A 304 16.08 -12.14 -7.43
N ASN A 305 16.78 -12.57 -6.37
CA ASN A 305 16.72 -13.94 -5.90
C ASN A 305 15.36 -14.29 -5.28
N VAL A 306 14.70 -13.37 -4.58
CA VAL A 306 13.30 -13.54 -4.14
C VAL A 306 12.38 -13.86 -5.32
N LEU A 307 12.46 -13.07 -6.40
CA LEU A 307 11.65 -13.33 -7.61
C LEU A 307 11.97 -14.68 -8.25
N LYS A 308 13.26 -15.07 -8.26
CA LYS A 308 13.70 -16.37 -8.76
C LYS A 308 13.17 -17.53 -7.93
N GLU A 309 13.20 -17.41 -6.60
CA GLU A 309 12.67 -18.40 -5.68
C GLU A 309 11.14 -18.52 -5.81
N MET A 310 10.43 -17.39 -5.91
CA MET A 310 8.98 -17.35 -6.14
C MET A 310 8.58 -17.94 -7.51
N ASN A 311 9.45 -17.88 -8.51
CA ASN A 311 9.26 -18.50 -9.82
C ASN A 311 9.56 -20.01 -9.85
N LYS A 312 10.04 -20.61 -8.76
CA LYS A 312 10.25 -22.07 -8.71
C LYS A 312 8.92 -22.82 -8.82
N PRO A 313 8.89 -24.03 -9.42
CA PRO A 313 7.64 -24.76 -9.66
C PRO A 313 6.75 -24.95 -8.43
N LYS A 314 7.34 -25.21 -7.25
CA LYS A 314 6.58 -25.38 -5.99
C LYS A 314 5.94 -24.07 -5.52
N ALA A 315 6.68 -22.96 -5.52
CA ALA A 315 6.17 -21.66 -5.12
C ALA A 315 5.07 -21.17 -6.08
N VAL A 316 5.29 -21.28 -7.39
CA VAL A 316 4.28 -20.96 -8.42
C VAL A 316 3.02 -21.80 -8.24
N ALA A 317 3.16 -23.11 -7.98
CA ALA A 317 2.01 -23.98 -7.74
C ALA A 317 1.23 -23.58 -6.46
N GLY A 318 1.94 -23.21 -5.39
CA GLY A 318 1.33 -22.71 -4.16
C GLY A 318 0.56 -21.40 -4.37
N LEU A 319 1.19 -20.42 -5.03
CA LEU A 319 0.57 -19.13 -5.36
C LEU A 319 -0.65 -19.31 -6.26
N ALA A 320 -0.55 -20.15 -7.29
CA ALA A 320 -1.67 -20.47 -8.16
C ALA A 320 -2.81 -21.14 -7.38
N LYS A 321 -2.51 -22.12 -6.51
CA LYS A 321 -3.51 -22.75 -5.65
C LYS A 321 -4.19 -21.74 -4.72
N PHE A 322 -3.45 -20.75 -4.23
CA PHE A 322 -4.00 -19.68 -3.40
C PHE A 322 -4.95 -18.78 -4.21
N ILE A 323 -4.56 -18.34 -5.41
CA ILE A 323 -5.43 -17.59 -6.33
C ILE A 323 -6.71 -18.36 -6.63
N GLU A 324 -6.61 -19.65 -7.00
CA GLU A 324 -7.79 -20.47 -7.29
C GLU A 324 -8.70 -20.61 -6.07
N LYS A 325 -8.11 -20.80 -4.89
CA LYS A 325 -8.88 -20.93 -3.65
C LYS A 325 -9.65 -19.66 -3.34
N GLU A 326 -8.99 -18.50 -3.42
CA GLU A 326 -9.65 -17.22 -3.15
C GLU A 326 -10.69 -16.88 -4.21
N THR A 327 -10.43 -17.20 -5.49
CA THR A 327 -11.39 -17.06 -6.59
C THR A 327 -12.64 -17.91 -6.35
N ASP A 328 -12.49 -19.18 -5.96
CA ASP A 328 -13.61 -20.07 -5.64
C ASP A 328 -14.44 -19.54 -4.47
N ILE A 329 -13.78 -19.05 -3.41
CA ILE A 329 -14.47 -18.44 -2.26
C ILE A 329 -15.33 -17.27 -2.72
N TYR A 330 -14.77 -16.33 -3.49
CA TYR A 330 -15.52 -15.15 -3.92
C TYR A 330 -16.62 -15.45 -4.93
N ASN A 331 -16.42 -16.41 -5.85
CA ASN A 331 -17.48 -16.85 -6.78
C ASN A 331 -18.67 -17.46 -6.03
N LYS A 332 -18.42 -18.11 -4.90
CA LYS A 332 -19.46 -18.62 -3.99
C LYS A 332 -19.97 -17.57 -3.01
N LYS A 333 -19.61 -16.29 -3.17
CA LYS A 333 -19.97 -15.19 -2.25
C LYS A 333 -19.48 -15.40 -0.81
N GLY A 334 -18.41 -16.18 -0.65
CA GLY A 334 -17.74 -16.42 0.63
C GLY A 334 -16.82 -15.26 1.03
N LEU A 335 -16.36 -15.33 2.28
CA LEU A 335 -15.47 -14.34 2.88
C LEU A 335 -14.16 -15.01 3.32
N VAL A 336 -13.05 -14.27 3.28
CA VAL A 336 -11.77 -14.71 3.82
C VAL A 336 -11.45 -13.92 5.09
N THR A 337 -11.03 -14.62 6.14
CA THR A 337 -10.45 -14.00 7.33
C THR A 337 -9.05 -14.56 7.54
N TYR A 338 -8.06 -13.71 7.30
CA TYR A 338 -6.66 -14.01 7.56
C TYR A 338 -6.35 -13.81 9.04
N ILE A 339 -5.62 -14.75 9.65
CA ILE A 339 -5.09 -14.58 10.99
C ILE A 339 -3.57 -14.69 10.97
N ALA A 340 -2.91 -13.74 11.63
CA ALA A 340 -1.46 -13.69 11.78
C ALA A 340 -1.11 -12.85 13.02
N HIS A 341 -0.02 -13.21 13.69
CA HIS A 341 0.53 -12.40 14.77
C HIS A 341 1.67 -11.54 14.24
N ASP A 342 2.69 -12.18 13.65
CA ASP A 342 3.72 -11.51 12.86
C ASP A 342 3.24 -11.23 11.44
N TYR A 343 3.78 -10.18 10.81
CA TYR A 343 3.47 -9.76 9.43
C TYR A 343 1.99 -9.40 9.17
N LEU A 344 1.20 -9.20 10.23
CA LEU A 344 -0.21 -8.82 10.08
C LEU A 344 -0.37 -7.51 9.31
N ILE A 345 0.50 -6.52 9.56
CA ILE A 345 0.47 -5.23 8.86
C ILE A 345 0.71 -5.41 7.35
N ASP A 346 1.63 -6.29 6.94
CA ASP A 346 1.90 -6.61 5.53
C ASP A 346 0.66 -7.14 4.82
N ILE A 347 -0.03 -8.10 5.45
CA ILE A 347 -1.29 -8.67 4.94
C ILE A 347 -2.37 -7.59 4.89
N MET A 348 -2.47 -6.77 5.95
CA MET A 348 -3.44 -5.69 6.06
C MET A 348 -3.28 -4.70 4.89
N THR A 349 -2.04 -4.32 4.54
CA THR A 349 -1.77 -3.40 3.43
C THR A 349 -2.38 -3.87 2.11
N ASP A 350 -2.29 -5.17 1.80
CA ASP A 350 -2.92 -5.73 0.60
C ASP A 350 -4.44 -5.73 0.72
N THR A 351 -4.99 -6.28 1.80
CA THR A 351 -6.45 -6.46 1.94
C THR A 351 -7.21 -5.13 1.83
N THR A 352 -6.64 -4.04 2.34
CA THR A 352 -7.29 -2.73 2.25
C THR A 352 -7.17 -2.10 0.88
N GLU A 353 -6.04 -2.26 0.18
CA GLU A 353 -5.89 -1.74 -1.18
C GLU A 353 -6.82 -2.41 -2.20
N ARG A 354 -7.41 -3.55 -1.87
CA ARG A 354 -8.42 -4.18 -2.73
C ARG A 354 -9.69 -3.32 -2.89
N GLN A 355 -10.02 -2.50 -1.89
CA GLN A 355 -11.21 -1.63 -1.93
C GLN A 355 -11.14 -0.58 -3.06
N PRO A 356 -10.16 0.34 -3.08
CA PRO A 356 -10.08 1.35 -4.14
C PRO A 356 -9.72 0.75 -5.50
N THR A 357 -8.93 -0.34 -5.51
CA THR A 357 -8.42 -0.97 -6.74
C THR A 357 -9.49 -1.74 -7.51
N PHE A 358 -10.36 -2.47 -6.81
CA PHE A 358 -11.31 -3.41 -7.42
C PHE A 358 -12.77 -3.14 -7.04
N THR A 359 -13.05 -2.02 -6.36
CA THR A 359 -14.38 -1.66 -5.84
C THR A 359 -14.97 -2.78 -4.96
N LEU A 360 -14.22 -3.18 -3.93
CA LEU A 360 -14.70 -4.11 -2.90
C LEU A 360 -15.17 -3.35 -1.65
N PRO A 361 -16.06 -3.92 -0.81
CA PRO A 361 -16.40 -3.30 0.46
C PRO A 361 -15.15 -3.15 1.37
N PRO A 362 -14.96 -1.97 2.02
CA PRO A 362 -13.88 -1.78 2.99
C PRO A 362 -14.12 -2.63 4.25
N PHE A 363 -13.14 -2.62 5.16
CA PHE A 363 -13.36 -3.15 6.50
C PHE A 363 -14.59 -2.48 7.12
N ARG A 364 -15.42 -3.26 7.79
CA ARG A 364 -16.66 -2.78 8.39
C ARG A 364 -16.46 -2.60 9.89
N LYS A 365 -16.94 -1.47 10.41
CA LYS A 365 -16.94 -1.20 11.86
C LYS A 365 -17.82 -2.23 12.57
N TYR A 366 -17.46 -2.66 13.78
CA TYR A 366 -18.19 -3.74 14.48
C TYR A 366 -19.67 -3.38 14.76
N ALA A 367 -19.93 -2.10 15.00
CA ALA A 367 -21.27 -1.56 15.27
C ALA A 367 -22.11 -1.34 13.99
N ASP A 368 -21.48 -1.32 12.82
CA ASP A 368 -22.18 -1.11 11.55
C ASP A 368 -22.80 -2.43 11.05
N LYS A 369 -24.13 -2.45 11.00
CA LYS A 369 -24.93 -3.61 10.55
C LYS A 369 -25.49 -3.45 9.14
N THR A 370 -25.20 -2.34 8.47
CA THR A 370 -25.84 -1.96 7.19
C THR A 370 -24.88 -1.98 6.01
N SER A 371 -23.63 -1.59 6.21
CA SER A 371 -22.63 -1.58 5.13
C SER A 371 -22.25 -3.00 4.70
N GLY A 372 -21.79 -3.11 3.45
CA GLY A 372 -21.26 -4.36 2.90
C GLY A 372 -20.11 -4.92 3.74
N ILE A 373 -20.04 -6.25 3.81
CA ILE A 373 -18.99 -6.96 4.56
C ILE A 373 -17.74 -7.04 3.68
N SER A 374 -16.57 -6.75 4.25
CA SER A 374 -15.30 -6.90 3.54
C SER A 374 -15.06 -8.35 3.12
N TRP A 375 -14.71 -8.55 1.86
CA TRP A 375 -14.46 -9.87 1.29
C TRP A 375 -13.20 -10.51 1.88
N ALA A 376 -12.19 -9.71 2.22
CA ALA A 376 -11.02 -10.10 2.98
C ALA A 376 -10.92 -9.26 4.25
N TYR A 377 -10.46 -9.88 5.33
CA TYR A 377 -10.25 -9.22 6.62
C TYR A 377 -9.06 -9.86 7.33
N VAL A 378 -8.45 -9.16 8.28
CA VAL A 378 -7.28 -9.64 9.01
C VAL A 378 -7.49 -9.55 10.52
N LYS A 379 -6.94 -10.51 11.28
CA LYS A 379 -7.00 -10.49 12.75
C LYS A 379 -5.69 -11.00 13.40
N ASP A 380 -5.31 -10.39 14.52
CA ASP A 380 -4.36 -10.94 15.49
C ASP A 380 -5.14 -11.67 16.61
N PRO A 381 -5.23 -13.00 16.59
CA PRO A 381 -6.01 -13.73 17.56
C PRO A 381 -5.34 -13.83 18.95
N LEU A 382 -4.08 -13.38 19.10
CA LEU A 382 -3.37 -13.46 20.37
C LEU A 382 -3.73 -12.31 21.32
N TYR A 383 -4.31 -11.23 20.80
CA TYR A 383 -4.58 -10.01 21.54
C TYR A 383 -6.02 -9.52 21.35
N PRO A 384 -6.62 -8.85 22.35
CA PRO A 384 -7.81 -8.04 22.10
C PRO A 384 -7.47 -6.89 21.14
N SER A 385 -8.46 -6.35 20.44
CA SER A 385 -8.30 -5.37 19.35
C SER A 385 -7.50 -4.13 19.79
N GLU A 386 -7.73 -3.64 21.01
CA GLU A 386 -7.00 -2.49 21.56
C GLU A 386 -5.48 -2.74 21.59
N VAL A 387 -5.06 -3.95 21.95
CA VAL A 387 -3.65 -4.35 22.01
C VAL A 387 -3.15 -4.73 20.63
N ALA A 388 -3.95 -5.41 19.80
CA ALA A 388 -3.59 -5.76 18.43
C ALA A 388 -3.28 -4.52 17.57
N TRP A 389 -4.04 -3.43 17.74
CA TRP A 389 -3.78 -2.16 17.06
C TRP A 389 -2.43 -1.55 17.48
N GLN A 390 -2.09 -1.58 18.76
CA GLN A 390 -0.78 -1.11 19.21
C GLN A 390 0.35 -2.05 18.76
N HIS A 391 0.08 -3.35 18.71
CA HIS A 391 1.03 -4.38 18.28
C HIS A 391 1.46 -4.16 16.82
N ILE A 392 0.54 -3.85 15.90
CA ILE A 392 0.91 -3.66 14.49
C ILE A 392 1.77 -2.42 14.25
N PHE A 393 1.66 -1.38 15.08
CA PHE A 393 2.39 -0.13 14.91
C PHE A 393 3.66 -0.05 15.77
N TYR A 394 3.71 -0.76 16.90
CA TYR A 394 4.74 -0.61 17.95
C TYR A 394 4.92 0.85 18.43
N ARG A 395 3.87 1.67 18.30
CA ARG A 395 3.79 3.05 18.79
C ARG A 395 2.33 3.37 19.14
N PRO A 396 2.06 4.45 19.91
CA PRO A 396 0.71 4.96 20.07
C PRO A 396 0.04 5.25 18.72
N ILE A 397 -1.28 5.08 18.67
CA ILE A 397 -2.10 5.39 17.50
C ILE A 397 -2.04 6.88 17.20
N LYS A 398 -1.98 7.21 15.90
CA LYS A 398 -1.98 8.56 15.35
C LYS A 398 -3.08 8.72 14.31
N GLY A 399 -4.14 9.44 14.68
CA GLY A 399 -5.16 9.92 13.76
C GLY A 399 -4.90 11.36 13.30
N LEU A 400 -5.85 11.91 12.55
CA LEU A 400 -5.95 13.34 12.28
C LEU A 400 -7.05 13.92 13.17
N ASP A 401 -6.69 14.33 14.38
CA ASP A 401 -7.62 14.87 15.39
C ASP A 401 -7.91 16.37 15.15
N TRP A 402 -7.95 16.77 13.87
CA TRP A 402 -8.18 18.14 13.41
C TRP A 402 -9.62 18.58 13.63
N THR A 403 -9.78 19.79 14.15
CA THR A 403 -11.06 20.45 14.35
C THR A 403 -11.59 21.05 13.05
N LYS A 404 -12.86 21.45 13.04
CA LYS A 404 -13.44 22.20 11.92
C LYS A 404 -12.67 23.49 11.63
N GLU A 405 -12.22 24.16 12.68
CA GLU A 405 -11.42 25.38 12.61
C GLU A 405 -10.05 25.13 11.94
N ASP A 406 -9.43 23.97 12.19
CA ASP A 406 -8.19 23.57 11.51
C ASP A 406 -8.42 23.37 10.01
N TYR A 407 -9.51 22.70 9.61
CA TYR A 407 -9.86 22.54 8.20
C TYR A 407 -10.15 23.88 7.50
N ILE A 408 -10.76 24.85 8.22
CA ILE A 408 -10.95 26.22 7.72
C ILE A 408 -9.59 26.91 7.54
N ARG A 409 -8.69 26.83 8.53
CA ARG A 409 -7.32 27.39 8.46
C ARG A 409 -6.55 26.82 7.26
N MET A 410 -6.69 25.52 7.03
CA MET A 410 -6.03 24.80 5.93
C MET A 410 -6.72 24.98 4.57
N ASN A 411 -7.75 25.81 4.46
CA ASN A 411 -8.52 26.05 3.24
C ASN A 411 -9.07 24.75 2.60
N ALA A 412 -9.59 23.84 3.42
CA ALA A 412 -10.27 22.66 2.93
C ALA A 412 -11.57 23.01 2.16
N THR A 413 -12.12 22.07 1.40
CA THR A 413 -13.43 22.26 0.74
C THR A 413 -14.54 22.45 1.77
N HIS A 414 -15.64 23.08 1.34
CA HIS A 414 -16.83 23.16 2.18
C HIS A 414 -17.33 21.78 2.62
N ASP A 415 -17.20 20.75 1.77
CA ASP A 415 -17.60 19.38 2.11
C ASP A 415 -16.77 18.80 3.26
N ILE A 416 -15.44 18.98 3.23
CA ILE A 416 -14.57 18.52 4.32
C ILE A 416 -14.83 19.35 5.59
N ILE A 417 -15.06 20.65 5.47
CA ILE A 417 -15.34 21.53 6.62
C ILE A 417 -16.69 21.20 7.27
N SER A 418 -17.71 20.89 6.46
CA SER A 418 -19.06 20.62 6.93
C SER A 418 -19.24 19.19 7.45
N ASN A 419 -18.49 18.24 6.90
CA ASN A 419 -18.54 16.83 7.27
C ASN A 419 -17.13 16.20 7.16
N PRO A 420 -16.22 16.51 8.10
CA PRO A 420 -14.86 15.99 8.05
C PRO A 420 -14.89 14.46 8.18
N PRO A 421 -14.15 13.73 7.32
CA PRO A 421 -13.94 12.30 7.49
C PRO A 421 -13.52 11.95 8.92
N LEU A 422 -14.12 10.87 9.42
CA LEU A 422 -13.80 10.34 10.73
C LEU A 422 -12.47 9.59 10.65
N VAL A 423 -11.36 10.32 10.81
CA VAL A 423 -9.98 9.82 10.75
C VAL A 423 -9.17 10.10 12.02
N GLY A 424 -9.84 10.48 13.10
CA GLY A 424 -9.23 10.69 14.42
C GLY A 424 -8.65 9.40 15.02
N SER A 425 -7.87 9.56 16.08
CA SER A 425 -7.09 8.47 16.70
C SER A 425 -7.99 7.37 17.28
N ASP A 426 -9.22 7.70 17.67
CA ASP A 426 -10.22 6.77 18.19
C ASP A 426 -10.81 5.82 17.12
N GLN A 427 -10.71 6.19 15.84
CA GLN A 427 -11.44 5.52 14.77
C GLN A 427 -10.92 4.12 14.46
N VAL A 428 -9.66 3.81 14.74
CA VAL A 428 -9.10 2.46 14.53
C VAL A 428 -9.76 1.42 15.44
N PHE A 429 -10.13 1.80 16.66
CA PHE A 429 -10.73 0.89 17.64
C PHE A 429 -12.16 0.46 17.28
N LEU A 430 -12.75 1.04 16.25
CA LEU A 430 -14.05 0.64 15.73
C LEU A 430 -14.00 -0.62 14.85
N TYR A 431 -12.81 -1.16 14.62
CA TYR A 431 -12.58 -2.36 13.81
C TYR A 431 -12.00 -3.47 14.69
N ASN A 432 -12.71 -4.59 14.78
CA ASN A 432 -12.29 -5.73 15.61
C ASN A 432 -11.21 -6.53 14.87
N ILE A 433 -9.94 -6.20 15.09
CA ILE A 433 -8.81 -6.95 14.53
C ILE A 433 -8.18 -7.91 15.54
N GLY A 434 -8.66 -7.96 16.78
CA GLY A 434 -8.15 -8.82 17.84
C GLY A 434 -8.89 -10.15 17.97
N ASN A 435 -8.85 -10.75 19.15
CA ASN A 435 -9.44 -12.04 19.45
C ASN A 435 -10.95 -12.02 19.69
N GLU A 436 -11.60 -10.85 19.59
CA GLU A 436 -13.04 -10.71 19.75
C GLU A 436 -13.79 -11.58 18.75
N ASP A 437 -14.94 -12.13 19.14
CA ASP A 437 -15.78 -12.83 18.17
C ASP A 437 -16.40 -11.83 17.18
N ASP A 438 -16.46 -12.21 15.91
CA ASP A 438 -17.07 -11.38 14.87
C ASP A 438 -17.88 -12.27 13.93
N GLU A 439 -19.15 -12.43 14.27
CA GLU A 439 -20.15 -13.20 13.50
C GLU A 439 -20.22 -12.78 12.04
N SER A 440 -19.89 -11.53 11.70
CA SER A 440 -19.93 -11.10 10.31
C SER A 440 -18.90 -11.84 9.44
N ARG A 441 -17.81 -12.33 10.03
CA ARG A 441 -16.75 -13.03 9.29
C ARG A 441 -17.15 -14.42 8.83
N TYR A 442 -18.05 -15.07 9.56
CA TYR A 442 -18.58 -16.39 9.23
C TYR A 442 -20.09 -16.37 8.95
N SER A 443 -20.60 -15.20 8.57
CA SER A 443 -22.02 -15.01 8.23
C SER A 443 -22.46 -15.67 6.92
N THR A 444 -21.51 -16.20 6.13
CA THR A 444 -21.78 -16.86 4.84
C THR A 444 -21.38 -18.33 4.91
N GLU A 445 -22.11 -19.20 4.21
CA GLU A 445 -21.84 -20.66 4.16
C GLU A 445 -20.50 -21.03 3.49
N HIS A 446 -19.80 -20.04 2.91
CA HIS A 446 -18.53 -20.21 2.22
C HIS A 446 -17.41 -19.35 2.83
N SER A 447 -17.60 -18.88 4.07
CA SER A 447 -16.56 -18.15 4.80
C SER A 447 -15.42 -19.08 5.21
N VAL A 448 -14.18 -18.65 5.01
CA VAL A 448 -12.95 -19.40 5.27
C VAL A 448 -12.06 -18.67 6.26
N LEU A 449 -11.53 -19.40 7.24
CA LEU A 449 -10.50 -18.93 8.15
C LEU A 449 -9.13 -19.39 7.66
N MET A 450 -8.21 -18.45 7.42
CA MET A 450 -6.87 -18.74 6.90
C MET A 450 -5.80 -18.28 7.90
N ALA A 451 -5.05 -19.20 8.49
CA ALA A 451 -3.84 -18.83 9.24
C ALA A 451 -2.68 -18.62 8.27
N VAL A 452 -1.92 -17.53 8.44
CA VAL A 452 -0.78 -17.21 7.60
C VAL A 452 0.51 -17.40 8.40
N ASP A 453 1.27 -18.41 8.02
CA ASP A 453 2.57 -18.76 8.59
C ASP A 453 3.68 -18.24 7.69
N VAL A 454 4.49 -17.32 8.20
CA VAL A 454 5.60 -16.70 7.46
C VAL A 454 6.89 -17.05 8.17
N ASP A 455 7.78 -17.81 7.50
CA ASP A 455 9.02 -18.30 8.10
C ASP A 455 8.83 -19.06 9.45
N GLY A 456 7.69 -19.76 9.62
CA GLY A 456 7.38 -20.47 10.86
C GLY A 456 6.89 -19.57 12.01
N SER A 457 6.43 -18.35 11.73
CA SER A 457 5.96 -17.39 12.74
C SER A 457 4.71 -17.84 13.51
N VAL A 458 3.93 -18.79 12.98
CA VAL A 458 2.72 -19.26 13.65
C VAL A 458 3.08 -20.14 14.85
N ASN A 459 2.82 -19.60 16.04
CA ASN A 459 3.07 -20.30 17.31
C ASN A 459 1.89 -21.21 17.74
N LYS A 460 2.13 -21.99 18.80
CA LYS A 460 1.16 -22.95 19.35
C LYS A 460 -0.14 -22.30 19.83
N ASP A 461 -0.07 -21.08 20.39
CA ASP A 461 -1.24 -20.37 20.90
C ASP A 461 -2.14 -19.90 19.75
N LEU A 462 -1.55 -19.40 18.65
CA LEU A 462 -2.30 -19.03 17.46
C LEU A 462 -2.99 -20.27 16.85
N MET A 463 -2.27 -21.40 16.74
CA MET A 463 -2.86 -22.63 16.22
C MET A 463 -3.94 -23.23 17.13
N LYS A 464 -3.81 -23.07 18.44
CA LYS A 464 -4.86 -23.42 19.40
C LYS A 464 -6.10 -22.57 19.17
N TRP A 465 -5.94 -21.25 19.02
CA TRP A 465 -7.06 -20.35 18.71
C TRP A 465 -7.71 -20.71 17.37
N PHE A 466 -6.91 -20.94 16.33
CA PHE A 466 -7.37 -21.35 15.00
C PHE A 466 -8.20 -22.62 15.06
N THR A 467 -7.70 -23.66 15.75
CA THR A 467 -8.37 -24.96 15.86
C THR A 467 -9.72 -24.83 16.58
N ASN A 468 -9.79 -23.98 17.60
CA ASN A 468 -11.02 -23.74 18.36
C ASN A 468 -12.05 -22.92 17.59
N ASN A 469 -11.62 -22.03 16.69
CA ASN A 469 -12.53 -21.11 15.99
C ASN A 469 -12.87 -21.52 14.56
N LYS A 470 -12.05 -22.37 13.90
CA LYS A 470 -12.31 -22.83 12.53
C LYS A 470 -13.65 -23.54 12.38
N VAL A 471 -14.21 -24.12 13.46
CA VAL A 471 -15.52 -24.79 13.47
C VAL A 471 -16.69 -23.86 13.17
N LYS A 472 -16.50 -22.53 13.31
CA LYS A 472 -17.48 -21.51 12.94
C LYS A 472 -17.47 -21.21 11.44
N PHE A 473 -16.40 -21.58 10.74
CA PHE A 473 -16.20 -21.33 9.33
C PHE A 473 -16.47 -22.59 8.52
N SER A 474 -16.78 -22.42 7.22
CA SER A 474 -16.97 -23.55 6.30
C SER A 474 -15.69 -24.36 6.11
N GLU A 475 -14.53 -23.68 6.23
CA GLU A 475 -13.22 -24.29 6.09
C GLU A 475 -12.17 -23.52 6.89
N GLY A 476 -11.20 -24.27 7.42
CA GLY A 476 -9.96 -23.72 7.94
C GLY A 476 -8.78 -24.23 7.10
N LEU A 477 -7.88 -23.33 6.70
CA LEU A 477 -6.63 -23.69 6.02
C LEU A 477 -5.46 -22.86 6.52
N VAL A 478 -4.24 -23.34 6.30
CA VAL A 478 -3.01 -22.62 6.63
C VAL A 478 -2.25 -22.31 5.34
N VAL A 479 -1.90 -21.05 5.12
CA VAL A 479 -1.00 -20.62 4.04
C VAL A 479 0.38 -20.45 4.65
N ARG A 480 1.37 -21.18 4.13
CA ARG A 480 2.75 -21.18 4.63
C ARG A 480 3.68 -20.61 3.58
N ILE A 481 4.41 -19.55 3.93
CA ILE A 481 5.21 -18.74 3.00
C ILE A 481 6.62 -18.61 3.55
N GLY A 482 7.63 -18.71 2.69
CA GLY A 482 9.03 -18.46 3.05
C GLY A 482 9.80 -19.74 3.39
N ASP A 483 10.60 -19.69 4.46
CA ASP A 483 11.32 -20.85 5.01
C ASP A 483 10.37 -21.67 5.89
N ILE A 484 9.78 -22.72 5.32
CA ILE A 484 8.69 -23.48 5.93
C ILE A 484 9.23 -24.65 6.76
N PRO A 485 8.98 -24.70 8.09
CA PRO A 485 9.32 -25.85 8.91
C PRO A 485 8.68 -27.16 8.43
N GLU A 486 9.37 -28.29 8.63
CA GLU A 486 8.91 -29.62 8.18
C GLU A 486 7.61 -30.07 8.86
N ASP A 487 7.40 -29.66 10.11
CA ASP A 487 6.21 -30.01 10.88
C ASP A 487 4.95 -29.41 10.26
N LYS A 488 3.93 -30.24 10.00
CA LYS A 488 2.62 -29.76 9.55
C LYS A 488 1.87 -29.05 10.68
N LEU A 489 1.30 -27.89 10.36
CA LEU A 489 0.41 -27.15 11.26
C LEU A 489 -1.04 -27.64 11.15
N CYS A 490 -1.47 -28.07 9.95
CA CYS A 490 -2.78 -28.70 9.77
C CYS A 490 -2.83 -29.65 8.57
N SER A 491 -3.99 -30.29 8.34
CA SER A 491 -4.20 -31.18 7.19
C SER A 491 -4.34 -30.42 5.86
N ASN A 492 -4.80 -29.16 5.89
CA ASN A 492 -5.11 -28.36 4.71
C ASN A 492 -4.17 -27.16 4.61
N GLU A 493 -3.04 -27.38 3.91
CA GLU A 493 -2.00 -26.37 3.75
C GLU A 493 -1.82 -25.96 2.28
N ILE A 494 -1.46 -24.69 2.09
CA ILE A 494 -0.91 -24.15 0.84
C ILE A 494 0.53 -23.75 1.14
N LEU A 495 1.48 -24.35 0.42
CA LEU A 495 2.91 -24.15 0.65
C LEU A 495 3.51 -23.29 -0.48
N ILE A 496 4.15 -22.18 -0.10
CA ILE A 496 4.84 -21.25 -1.00
C ILE A 496 6.28 -21.10 -0.47
N PRO A 497 7.15 -22.11 -0.70
CA PRO A 497 8.51 -22.10 -0.18
C PRO A 497 9.36 -21.08 -0.93
N VAL A 498 9.98 -20.15 -0.19
CA VAL A 498 10.83 -19.08 -0.72
C VAL A 498 11.98 -18.82 0.24
N ALA A 499 13.21 -19.08 -0.17
CA ALA A 499 14.36 -18.82 0.67
C ALA A 499 14.75 -17.33 0.65
N THR A 500 14.89 -16.73 1.83
CA THR A 500 15.29 -15.33 2.00
C THR A 500 16.51 -15.23 2.92
N PRO A 501 17.44 -14.28 2.68
CA PRO A 501 18.48 -13.98 3.65
C PRO A 501 17.85 -13.38 4.91
N LYS A 502 18.38 -13.75 6.08
CA LYS A 502 17.99 -13.15 7.36
C LYS A 502 18.80 -11.89 7.59
N THR A 503 18.11 -10.79 7.79
CA THR A 503 18.65 -9.44 7.97
C THR A 503 17.93 -8.78 9.16
N PRO A 504 18.44 -7.65 9.72
CA PRO A 504 17.88 -7.06 10.94
C PRO A 504 16.37 -6.82 10.89
N LEU A 505 15.83 -6.35 9.76
CA LEU A 505 14.40 -6.10 9.60
C LEU A 505 13.67 -7.23 8.85
N ASN A 506 14.35 -8.35 8.56
CA ASN A 506 13.84 -9.41 7.67
C ASN A 506 13.26 -8.86 6.35
N LEU A 507 13.90 -7.84 5.77
CA LEU A 507 13.37 -7.08 4.64
C LEU A 507 12.92 -7.98 3.48
N MET A 508 13.70 -9.00 3.15
CA MET A 508 13.35 -9.92 2.05
C MET A 508 12.14 -10.80 2.38
N THR A 509 11.90 -11.15 3.64
CA THR A 509 10.68 -11.85 4.04
C THR A 509 9.46 -10.94 3.90
N HIS A 510 9.55 -9.67 4.32
CA HIS A 510 8.51 -8.67 4.05
C HIS A 510 8.25 -8.50 2.53
N MET A 511 9.30 -8.52 1.69
CA MET A 511 9.14 -8.52 0.22
C MET A 511 8.32 -9.71 -0.26
N VAL A 512 8.59 -10.92 0.24
CA VAL A 512 7.85 -12.13 -0.16
C VAL A 512 6.37 -12.02 0.20
N VAL A 513 6.05 -11.56 1.42
CA VAL A 513 4.65 -11.38 1.85
C VAL A 513 3.96 -10.33 0.98
N LYS A 514 4.60 -9.17 0.79
CA LYS A 514 4.04 -8.08 -0.03
C LYS A 514 3.79 -8.52 -1.48
N VAL A 515 4.82 -9.05 -2.16
CA VAL A 515 4.71 -9.50 -3.55
C VAL A 515 3.71 -10.64 -3.67
N GLY A 516 3.74 -11.61 -2.74
CA GLY A 516 2.83 -12.74 -2.71
C GLY A 516 1.37 -12.33 -2.59
N PHE A 517 1.02 -11.48 -1.62
CA PHE A 517 -0.35 -11.03 -1.42
C PHE A 517 -0.83 -10.10 -2.55
N ASN A 518 0.01 -9.18 -3.04
CA ASN A 518 -0.35 -8.32 -4.17
C ASN A 518 -0.58 -9.15 -5.45
N LEU A 519 0.21 -10.19 -5.67
CA LEU A 519 0.05 -11.13 -6.77
C LEU A 519 -1.25 -11.92 -6.62
N VAL A 520 -1.50 -12.50 -5.43
CA VAL A 520 -2.71 -13.30 -5.18
C VAL A 520 -3.97 -12.47 -5.37
N SER A 521 -4.04 -11.30 -4.72
CA SER A 521 -5.22 -10.43 -4.83
C SER A 521 -5.46 -9.96 -6.26
N THR A 522 -4.40 -9.61 -7.00
CA THR A 522 -4.51 -9.20 -8.41
C THR A 522 -4.95 -10.36 -9.30
N GLY A 523 -4.35 -11.54 -9.11
CA GLY A 523 -4.67 -12.73 -9.87
C GLY A 523 -6.11 -13.20 -9.65
N THR A 524 -6.58 -13.21 -8.40
CA THR A 524 -7.98 -13.48 -8.05
C THR A 524 -8.91 -12.54 -8.80
N MET A 525 -8.64 -11.23 -8.78
CA MET A 525 -9.51 -10.23 -9.39
C MET A 525 -9.48 -10.28 -10.92
N ALA A 526 -8.34 -10.64 -11.52
CA ALA A 526 -8.25 -10.92 -12.95
C ALA A 526 -9.14 -12.11 -13.36
N LYS A 527 -9.07 -13.22 -12.62
CA LYS A 527 -9.92 -14.40 -12.86
C LYS A 527 -11.41 -14.10 -12.67
N MET A 528 -11.74 -13.15 -11.82
CA MET A 528 -13.13 -12.68 -11.61
C MET A 528 -13.60 -11.67 -12.66
N GLY A 529 -12.84 -11.41 -13.72
CA GLY A 529 -13.21 -10.46 -14.78
C GLY A 529 -13.25 -9.01 -14.30
N ARG A 530 -12.50 -8.66 -13.26
CA ARG A 530 -12.36 -7.26 -12.77
C ARG A 530 -11.18 -6.52 -13.40
N ILE A 531 -10.39 -7.21 -14.22
CA ILE A 531 -9.26 -6.70 -14.98
C ILE A 531 -9.45 -7.11 -16.44
N TRP A 532 -9.29 -6.17 -17.38
CA TRP A 532 -9.30 -6.40 -18.84
C TRP A 532 -7.91 -6.15 -19.41
N GLY A 533 -7.31 -7.14 -20.04
CA GLY A 533 -5.88 -7.21 -20.30
C GLY A 533 -5.12 -7.02 -18.99
N ASN A 534 -4.62 -5.80 -18.76
CA ASN A 534 -4.06 -5.32 -17.50
C ASN A 534 -4.63 -3.99 -17.02
N TRP A 535 -5.86 -3.65 -17.40
CA TRP A 535 -6.58 -2.46 -16.98
C TRP A 535 -7.60 -2.77 -15.88
N MET A 536 -7.61 -1.98 -14.81
CA MET A 536 -8.56 -2.11 -13.70
C MET A 536 -9.93 -1.54 -14.08
N ILE A 537 -10.76 -2.34 -14.72
CA ILE A 537 -12.07 -1.89 -15.18
C ILE A 537 -13.07 -1.68 -14.02
N GLN A 538 -12.82 -2.26 -12.84
CA GLN A 538 -13.64 -2.02 -11.64
C GLN A 538 -13.13 -0.87 -10.77
N VAL A 539 -12.73 0.25 -11.37
CA VAL A 539 -12.30 1.46 -10.64
C VAL A 539 -13.49 2.23 -10.07
N PHE A 540 -13.32 2.82 -8.87
CA PHE A 540 -14.31 3.69 -8.25
C PHE A 540 -13.82 5.17 -8.27
N PRO A 541 -14.42 6.07 -9.08
CA PRO A 541 -13.91 7.42 -9.30
C PRO A 541 -14.24 8.38 -8.14
N THR A 542 -13.44 8.34 -7.06
CA THR A 542 -13.61 9.18 -5.86
C THR A 542 -12.92 10.54 -5.92
N ASN A 543 -11.99 10.72 -6.86
CA ASN A 543 -11.25 11.97 -7.08
C ASN A 543 -11.01 12.21 -8.58
N LYS A 544 -10.42 13.36 -8.91
CA LYS A 544 -10.18 13.78 -10.30
C LYS A 544 -9.20 12.87 -11.05
N LYS A 545 -8.18 12.35 -10.37
CA LYS A 545 -7.23 11.35 -10.90
C LYS A 545 -7.96 10.09 -11.37
N LEU A 546 -8.91 9.59 -10.57
CA LEU A 546 -9.66 8.38 -10.91
C LEU A 546 -10.74 8.61 -11.99
N ILE A 547 -11.24 9.84 -12.15
CA ILE A 547 -12.05 10.24 -13.31
C ILE A 547 -11.22 10.14 -14.60
N ASP A 548 -10.03 10.75 -14.63
CA ASP A 548 -9.11 10.66 -15.77
C ASP A 548 -8.77 9.20 -16.10
N ARG A 549 -8.43 8.40 -15.08
CA ARG A 549 -8.16 6.98 -15.25
C ARG A 549 -9.34 6.22 -15.86
N SER A 550 -10.55 6.48 -15.38
CA SER A 550 -11.76 5.86 -15.91
C SER A 550 -11.95 6.17 -17.40
N ALA A 551 -11.82 7.43 -17.79
CA ALA A 551 -11.93 7.86 -19.18
C ALA A 551 -10.84 7.25 -20.08
N ARG A 552 -9.59 7.15 -19.60
CA ARG A 552 -8.49 6.52 -20.36
C ARG A 552 -8.67 5.03 -20.56
N ILE A 553 -9.20 4.32 -19.55
CA ILE A 553 -9.53 2.90 -19.67
C ILE A 553 -10.60 2.71 -20.75
N ILE A 554 -11.66 3.51 -20.70
CA ILE A 554 -12.72 3.48 -21.72
C ILE A 554 -12.14 3.79 -23.11
N ALA A 555 -11.33 4.84 -23.25
CA ALA A 555 -10.71 5.23 -24.51
C ALA A 555 -9.87 4.10 -25.12
N ASN A 556 -9.04 3.43 -24.30
CA ASN A 556 -8.19 2.33 -24.75
C ASN A 556 -9.01 1.10 -25.14
N ILE A 557 -9.93 0.66 -24.30
CA ILE A 557 -10.68 -0.59 -24.52
C ILE A 557 -11.67 -0.42 -25.67
N ALA A 558 -12.40 0.71 -25.72
CA ALA A 558 -13.37 0.97 -26.78
C ALA A 558 -12.73 1.52 -28.07
N ASN A 559 -11.42 1.79 -28.07
CA ASN A 559 -10.68 2.37 -29.18
C ASN A 559 -11.34 3.67 -29.72
N ILE A 560 -11.65 4.58 -28.79
CA ILE A 560 -12.24 5.90 -29.08
C ILE A 560 -11.34 7.02 -28.56
N PRO A 561 -11.42 8.25 -29.10
CA PRO A 561 -10.68 9.39 -28.58
C PRO A 561 -10.98 9.67 -27.11
N TYR A 562 -9.98 10.18 -26.37
CA TYR A 562 -10.08 10.45 -24.93
C TYR A 562 -11.24 11.40 -24.59
N GLU A 563 -11.45 12.42 -25.41
CA GLU A 563 -12.51 13.41 -25.23
C GLU A 563 -13.90 12.77 -25.34
N VAL A 564 -14.06 11.85 -26.29
CA VAL A 564 -15.30 11.07 -26.45
C VAL A 564 -15.49 10.14 -25.26
N ALA A 565 -14.44 9.43 -24.85
CA ALA A 565 -14.50 8.54 -23.69
C ALA A 565 -14.87 9.26 -22.40
N LEU A 566 -14.41 10.51 -22.23
CA LEU A 566 -14.74 11.35 -21.08
C LEU A 566 -16.22 11.76 -21.08
N GLU A 567 -16.78 12.14 -22.24
CA GLU A 567 -18.23 12.38 -22.37
C GLU A 567 -19.04 11.12 -22.03
N GLU A 568 -18.61 9.97 -22.55
CA GLU A 568 -19.27 8.68 -22.32
C GLU A 568 -19.20 8.27 -20.84
N PHE A 569 -18.05 8.50 -20.18
CA PHE A 569 -17.89 8.31 -18.74
C PHE A 569 -18.86 9.20 -17.96
N PHE A 570 -18.89 10.51 -18.23
CA PHE A 570 -19.74 11.44 -17.49
C PHE A 570 -21.23 11.14 -17.68
N LYS A 571 -21.61 10.60 -18.85
CA LYS A 571 -22.98 10.15 -19.11
C LYS A 571 -23.40 9.04 -18.13
N SER A 572 -22.53 8.06 -17.87
CA SER A 572 -22.77 7.02 -16.86
C SER A 572 -22.61 7.54 -15.43
N TYR A 573 -21.61 8.38 -15.17
CA TYR A 573 -21.31 8.90 -13.83
C TYR A 573 -22.39 9.82 -13.26
N LEU A 574 -22.95 10.70 -14.09
CA LEU A 574 -24.04 11.63 -13.72
C LEU A 574 -25.43 11.04 -13.95
N GLY A 575 -25.55 10.01 -14.79
CA GLY A 575 -26.80 9.30 -15.04
C GLY A 575 -27.25 8.40 -13.88
N ARG A 576 -26.42 8.23 -12.85
CA ARG A 576 -26.67 7.34 -11.70
C ARG A 576 -26.86 8.13 -10.40
N SER A 577 -27.80 7.70 -9.56
CA SER A 577 -27.99 8.29 -8.23
C SER A 577 -26.81 7.98 -7.29
N LYS A 578 -26.54 8.85 -6.29
CA LYS A 578 -25.46 8.63 -5.30
C LYS A 578 -25.62 7.29 -4.55
N LYS A 579 -26.85 6.78 -4.38
CA LYS A 579 -27.15 5.53 -3.67
C LYS A 579 -26.71 4.27 -4.43
N GLU A 580 -26.54 4.34 -5.73
CA GLU A 580 -26.21 3.19 -6.58
C GLU A 580 -24.74 3.18 -7.01
N GLN A 581 -23.90 4.03 -6.42
CA GLN A 581 -22.50 4.18 -6.81
C GLN A 581 -21.68 2.89 -6.68
N TYR A 582 -22.10 1.95 -5.83
CA TYR A 582 -21.46 0.64 -5.65
C TYR A 582 -22.12 -0.51 -6.44
N ARG A 583 -23.11 -0.23 -7.30
CA ARG A 583 -23.79 -1.27 -8.11
C ARG A 583 -22.81 -2.00 -9.03
N GLU A 584 -22.08 -1.23 -9.83
CA GLU A 584 -21.13 -1.68 -10.86
C GLU A 584 -20.21 -0.50 -11.18
N SER A 585 -18.95 -0.72 -11.55
CA SER A 585 -18.08 0.40 -11.94
C SER A 585 -18.65 1.17 -13.14
N PHE A 586 -18.49 2.49 -13.14
CA PHE A 586 -18.89 3.35 -14.24
C PHE A 586 -18.16 3.03 -15.54
N VAL A 587 -16.93 2.50 -15.46
CA VAL A 587 -16.18 2.04 -16.64
C VAL A 587 -16.89 0.85 -17.28
N VAL A 588 -17.20 -0.18 -16.48
CA VAL A 588 -17.90 -1.40 -16.95
C VAL A 588 -19.27 -1.05 -17.54
N GLU A 589 -20.04 -0.20 -16.86
CA GLU A 589 -21.34 0.27 -17.38
C GLU A 589 -21.18 0.99 -18.72
N THR A 590 -20.17 1.86 -18.83
CA THR A 590 -19.90 2.60 -20.07
C THR A 590 -19.52 1.65 -21.21
N LEU A 591 -18.63 0.68 -20.94
CA LEU A 591 -18.21 -0.31 -21.94
C LEU A 591 -19.39 -1.14 -22.45
N LYS A 592 -20.25 -1.64 -21.56
CA LYS A 592 -21.48 -2.37 -21.94
C LYS A 592 -22.41 -1.53 -22.80
N ARG A 593 -22.59 -0.25 -22.44
CA ARG A 593 -23.39 0.68 -23.22
C ARG A 593 -22.80 0.98 -24.60
N LEU A 594 -21.48 0.82 -24.77
CA LEU A 594 -20.77 0.88 -26.04
C LEU A 594 -20.73 -0.48 -26.78
N GLY A 595 -21.39 -1.52 -26.25
CA GLY A 595 -21.47 -2.85 -26.87
C GLY A 595 -20.27 -3.76 -26.58
N ILE A 596 -19.47 -3.46 -25.56
CA ILE A 596 -18.30 -4.23 -25.16
C ILE A 596 -18.61 -4.95 -23.86
N GLU A 597 -18.70 -6.29 -23.89
CA GLU A 597 -18.92 -7.11 -22.71
C GLU A 597 -17.60 -7.38 -21.98
N PRO A 598 -17.41 -6.89 -20.74
CA PRO A 598 -16.11 -6.96 -20.08
C PRO A 598 -15.65 -8.36 -19.64
N THR A 599 -16.50 -9.38 -19.72
CA THR A 599 -16.12 -10.79 -19.48
C THR A 599 -15.72 -11.53 -20.74
N ALA A 600 -15.97 -10.98 -21.93
CA ALA A 600 -15.72 -11.66 -23.21
C ALA A 600 -14.24 -11.99 -23.48
N GLU A 601 -13.31 -11.40 -22.74
CA GLU A 601 -11.87 -11.69 -22.87
C GLU A 601 -11.43 -12.95 -22.09
N ILE A 602 -12.17 -13.32 -21.05
CA ILE A 602 -11.84 -14.47 -20.17
C ILE A 602 -12.75 -15.68 -20.38
N GLU A 603 -13.79 -15.53 -21.20
CA GLU A 603 -14.64 -16.60 -21.75
C GLU A 603 -14.01 -17.20 -23.02
#